data_AF-A0A917CY87-F1
#
_entry.id   AF-A0A917CY87-F1
#
_cell.length_a   1.000
_cell.length_b   1.000
_cell.length_c   1.000
_cell.angle_alpha   90.00
_cell.angle_beta   90.00
_cell.angle_gamma   90.00
#
_symmetry.space_group_name_H-M   'P 1'
#
loop_
_entity.id
_entity.type
_entity.pdbx_description
1 polymer ?
#
loop_
_entity_poly.entity_id
_entity_poly.type
_entity_poly.pdbx_seq_one_letter_code
_entity_poly.pdbx_strand_id
1 'polypeptide(L)'
;MTATVTIDEFLACEVAVLRALELAGKRCRGRQNGNPRQNRAHANGVPDYLLYTRLFNADTPDGCDRLLDGAWDHLALVLPGRHAMYEACDIYVRGLLVRREPHTRDRLVAALVGHGE
;
A
#
# COMPACT_ATOMS: atom_id res chain seq x y z
N MET A 1 -22.47 15.39 0.97
CA MET A 1 -22.11 15.47 -0.46
C MET A 1 -21.28 14.25 -0.77
N THR A 2 -21.71 13.37 -1.68
CA THR A 2 -20.90 12.23 -2.13
C THR A 2 -19.96 12.75 -3.20
N ALA A 3 -18.68 12.92 -2.86
CA ALA A 3 -17.67 13.29 -3.83
C ALA A 3 -17.50 12.18 -4.86
N THR A 4 -17.34 12.57 -6.12
CA THR A 4 -17.14 11.65 -7.23
C THR A 4 -15.65 11.62 -7.55
N VAL A 5 -15.02 10.46 -7.40
CA VAL A 5 -13.61 10.25 -7.78
C VAL A 5 -13.54 10.15 -9.30
N THR A 6 -12.71 10.98 -9.93
CA THR A 6 -12.48 10.91 -11.38
C THR A 6 -11.67 9.67 -11.76
N ILE A 7 -11.71 9.26 -13.03
CA ILE A 7 -10.92 8.12 -13.51
C ILE A 7 -9.42 8.37 -13.31
N ASP A 8 -8.96 9.60 -13.55
CA ASP A 8 -7.55 9.96 -13.42
C ASP A 8 -7.09 9.92 -11.95
N GLU A 9 -7.92 10.44 -11.03
CA GLU A 9 -7.65 10.35 -9.60
C GLU A 9 -7.60 8.90 -9.13
N PHE A 10 -8.54 8.06 -9.59
CA PHE A 10 -8.53 6.63 -9.29
C PHE A 10 -7.25 5.96 -9.80
N LEU A 11 -6.86 6.19 -11.06
CA LEU A 11 -5.67 5.57 -11.64
C LEU A 11 -4.38 6.02 -10.94
N ALA A 12 -4.27 7.31 -10.59
CA ALA A 12 -3.13 7.81 -9.82
C ALA A 12 -3.04 7.15 -8.43
N CYS A 13 -4.17 7.00 -7.74
CA CYS A 13 -4.24 6.31 -6.45
C CYS A 13 -3.89 4.81 -6.59
N GLU A 14 -4.43 4.12 -7.60
CA GLU A 14 -4.16 2.70 -7.87
C GLU A 14 -2.66 2.45 -8.06
N VAL A 15 -2.01 3.27 -8.90
CA VAL A 15 -0.57 3.16 -9.15
C VAL A 15 0.25 3.46 -7.88
N ALA A 16 -0.13 4.49 -7.13
CA ALA A 16 0.54 4.84 -5.87
C ALA A 16 0.42 3.72 -4.83
N VAL A 17 -0.76 3.10 -4.70
CA VAL A 17 -1.01 1.94 -3.83
C VAL A 17 -0.14 0.75 -4.23
N LEU A 18 -0.13 0.38 -5.51
CA LEU A 18 0.70 -0.73 -6.00
C LEU A 18 2.18 -0.47 -5.72
N ARG A 19 2.64 0.77 -5.90
CA ARG A 19 4.02 1.16 -5.61
C ARG A 19 4.34 1.12 -4.12
N ALA A 20 3.43 1.56 -3.26
CA ALA A 20 3.58 1.49 -1.81
C ALA A 20 3.69 0.04 -1.33
N LEU A 21 2.85 -0.85 -1.87
CA LEU A 21 2.88 -2.29 -1.55
C LEU A 21 4.16 -2.97 -2.05
N GLU A 22 4.64 -2.58 -3.23
CA GLU A 22 5.94 -3.02 -3.76
C GLU A 22 7.07 -2.61 -2.81
N LEU A 23 7.13 -1.34 -2.42
CA LEU A 23 8.15 -0.81 -1.51
C LEU A 23 8.12 -1.53 -0.15
N ALA A 24 6.93 -1.70 0.43
CA ALA A 24 6.74 -2.43 1.67
C ALA A 24 7.21 -3.89 1.52
N GLY A 25 6.83 -4.58 0.45
CA GLY A 25 7.26 -5.94 0.13
C GLY A 25 8.78 -6.07 0.06
N LYS A 26 9.45 -5.13 -0.62
CA LYS A 26 10.93 -5.08 -0.71
C LYS A 26 11.58 -4.90 0.66
N ARG A 27 11.05 -4.01 1.50
CA ARG A 27 11.55 -3.75 2.85
C ARG A 27 11.34 -4.95 3.78
N CYS A 28 10.26 -5.72 3.59
CA CYS A 28 10.02 -6.96 4.34
C CYS A 28 11.07 -8.04 4.03
N ARG A 29 11.57 -8.12 2.79
CA ARG A 29 12.67 -9.05 2.44
C ARG A 29 13.95 -8.79 3.24
N GLY A 30 14.21 -7.52 3.60
CA GLY A 30 15.40 -7.10 4.33
C GLY A 30 15.31 -7.26 5.86
N ARG A 31 14.12 -7.50 6.43
CA ARG A 31 13.97 -7.68 7.88
C ARG A 31 14.45 -9.07 8.29
N GLN A 32 15.51 -9.08 9.09
CA GLN A 32 16.25 -10.28 9.55
C GLN A 32 15.58 -11.07 10.67
N ASN A 33 14.31 -10.77 11.02
CA ASN A 33 13.63 -11.38 12.16
C ASN A 33 13.20 -12.85 11.92
N GLY A 34 13.65 -13.48 10.83
CA GLY A 34 13.38 -14.87 10.48
C GLY A 34 14.55 -15.52 9.75
N ASN A 35 14.49 -16.82 9.52
CA ASN A 35 15.52 -17.56 8.80
C ASN A 35 15.60 -17.05 7.34
N PRO A 36 16.73 -16.48 6.87
CA PRO A 36 16.85 -15.93 5.53
C PRO A 36 16.53 -16.92 4.40
N ARG A 37 16.78 -18.22 4.61
CA ARG A 37 16.42 -19.28 3.65
C ARG A 37 14.91 -19.45 3.53
N GLN A 38 14.19 -19.35 4.64
CA GLN A 38 12.73 -19.49 4.67
C GLN A 38 12.06 -18.27 4.02
N ASN A 39 12.54 -17.05 4.29
CA ASN A 39 12.03 -15.84 3.64
C ASN A 39 12.25 -15.87 2.13
N ARG A 40 13.42 -16.38 1.66
CA ARG A 40 13.68 -16.56 0.23
C ARG A 40 12.73 -17.59 -0.40
N ALA A 41 12.43 -18.68 0.29
CA ALA A 41 11.47 -19.68 -0.18
C ALA A 41 10.05 -19.11 -0.30
N HIS A 42 9.59 -18.34 0.69
CA HIS A 42 8.26 -17.69 0.67
C HIS A 42 8.13 -16.56 -0.37
N ALA A 43 9.24 -15.93 -0.76
CA ALA A 43 9.27 -14.85 -1.73
C ALA A 43 9.46 -15.33 -3.18
N ASN A 44 9.88 -16.58 -3.40
CA ASN A 44 10.24 -17.06 -4.73
C ASN A 44 9.00 -17.13 -5.65
N GLY A 45 9.08 -16.48 -6.82
CA GLY A 45 7.98 -16.43 -7.80
C GLY A 45 6.80 -15.54 -7.42
N VAL A 46 6.86 -14.82 -6.30
CA VAL A 46 5.81 -13.87 -5.87
C VAL A 46 6.14 -12.48 -6.43
N PRO A 47 5.23 -11.83 -7.16
CA PRO A 47 5.43 -10.45 -7.62
C PRO A 47 5.71 -9.50 -6.45
N ASP A 48 6.59 -8.51 -6.65
CA ASP A 48 7.06 -7.64 -5.55
C ASP A 48 5.91 -6.94 -4.82
N TYR A 49 4.87 -6.52 -5.54
CA TYR A 49 3.67 -5.89 -4.97
C TYR A 49 2.78 -6.85 -4.15
N LEU A 50 3.05 -8.16 -4.12
CA LEU A 50 2.32 -9.15 -3.31
C LEU A 50 3.14 -9.72 -2.16
N LEU A 51 4.43 -9.40 -2.06
CA LEU A 51 5.33 -10.01 -1.07
C LEU A 51 4.90 -9.77 0.38
N TYR A 52 4.29 -8.63 0.65
CA TYR A 52 3.78 -8.29 1.99
C TYR A 52 2.69 -9.27 2.47
N THR A 53 2.03 -10.00 1.56
CA THR A 53 1.03 -11.02 1.92
C THR A 53 1.67 -12.32 2.41
N ARG A 54 2.96 -12.55 2.11
CA ARG A 54 3.70 -13.79 2.40
C ARG A 54 4.75 -13.63 3.48
N LEU A 55 5.21 -12.41 3.71
CA LEU A 55 6.24 -12.08 4.68
C LEU A 55 5.63 -11.33 5.84
N PHE A 56 6.20 -11.52 7.03
CA PHE A 56 5.87 -10.68 8.16
C PHE A 56 6.27 -9.22 7.88
N ASN A 57 5.36 -8.29 8.18
CA ASN A 57 5.48 -6.87 7.88
C ASN A 57 5.22 -6.01 9.12
N ALA A 58 3.98 -5.94 9.61
CA ALA A 58 3.55 -5.17 10.77
C ALA A 58 2.27 -5.78 11.37
N ASP A 59 2.11 -5.69 12.69
CA ASP A 59 0.89 -6.13 13.39
C ASP A 59 -0.05 -4.96 13.71
N THR A 60 0.43 -3.72 13.56
CA THR A 60 -0.33 -2.49 13.82
C THR A 60 -0.14 -1.48 12.69
N PRO A 61 -1.09 -0.56 12.48
CA PRO A 61 -0.95 0.52 11.51
C PRO A 61 0.33 1.34 11.73
N ASP A 62 0.67 1.70 12.97
CA ASP A 62 1.90 2.45 13.31
C ASP A 62 3.18 1.67 12.96
N GLY A 63 3.13 0.34 13.02
CA GLY A 63 4.23 -0.52 12.59
C GLY A 63 4.57 -0.41 11.11
N CYS A 64 3.70 0.22 10.30
CA CYS A 64 3.88 0.41 8.87
C CYS A 64 4.70 1.65 8.50
N ASP A 65 4.98 2.57 9.43
CA ASP A 65 5.64 3.85 9.09
C ASP A 65 6.96 3.65 8.32
N ARG A 66 7.85 2.80 8.84
CA ARG A 66 9.12 2.48 8.16
C ARG A 66 8.94 1.73 6.84
N LEU A 67 7.82 1.04 6.65
CA LEU A 67 7.52 0.32 5.41
C LEU A 67 7.01 1.27 4.32
N LEU A 68 6.35 2.37 4.71
CA LEU A 68 5.70 3.33 3.81
C LEU A 68 6.46 4.65 3.66
N ASP A 69 7.59 4.82 4.35
CA ASP A 69 8.46 5.98 4.18
C ASP A 69 8.80 6.26 2.71
N GLY A 70 8.48 7.46 2.21
CA GLY A 70 8.65 7.88 0.81
C GLY A 70 7.69 7.22 -0.20
N ALA A 71 6.66 6.49 0.23
CA ALA A 71 5.72 5.82 -0.69
C ALA A 71 4.83 6.80 -1.47
N TRP A 72 4.57 7.98 -0.89
CA TRP A 72 3.55 8.92 -1.36
C TRP A 72 4.09 10.09 -2.19
N ASP A 73 5.41 10.21 -2.33
CA ASP A 73 6.07 11.34 -3.01
C ASP A 73 5.58 11.51 -4.45
N HIS A 74 5.38 10.41 -5.18
CA HIS A 74 4.85 10.46 -6.54
C HIS A 74 3.38 10.85 -6.60
N LEU A 75 2.57 10.41 -5.63
CA LEU A 75 1.15 10.76 -5.56
C LEU A 75 0.99 12.26 -5.30
N ALA A 76 1.84 12.82 -4.44
CA ALA A 76 1.91 14.25 -4.16
C ALA A 76 2.22 15.09 -5.41
N LEU A 77 3.05 14.56 -6.31
CA LEU A 77 3.42 15.21 -7.55
C LEU A 77 2.30 15.18 -8.61
N VAL A 78 1.52 14.09 -8.68
CA VAL A 78 0.49 13.92 -9.74
C VAL A 78 -0.91 14.39 -9.35
N LEU A 79 -1.24 14.43 -8.05
CA LEU A 79 -2.54 14.91 -7.55
C LEU A 79 -2.36 16.01 -6.49
N PRO A 80 -1.70 17.14 -6.80
CA PRO A 80 -1.37 18.15 -5.80
C PRO A 80 -2.61 18.70 -5.08
N GLY A 81 -2.53 18.86 -3.76
CA GLY A 81 -3.59 19.43 -2.92
C GLY A 81 -4.75 18.47 -2.59
N ARG A 82 -4.73 17.23 -3.09
CA ARG A 82 -5.74 16.20 -2.79
C ARG A 82 -5.42 15.40 -1.52
N HIS A 83 -5.25 16.09 -0.39
CA HIS A 83 -4.80 15.48 0.87
C HIS A 83 -5.69 14.32 1.35
N ALA A 84 -7.01 14.46 1.22
CA ALA A 84 -7.95 13.41 1.62
C ALA A 84 -7.77 12.10 0.83
N MET A 85 -7.35 12.17 -0.45
CA MET A 85 -7.02 10.99 -1.25
C MET A 85 -5.73 10.32 -0.79
N TYR A 86 -4.74 11.11 -0.34
CA TYR A 86 -3.49 10.56 0.18
C TYR A 86 -3.74 9.80 1.48
N GLU A 87 -4.52 10.40 2.38
CA GLU A 87 -4.93 9.79 3.62
C GLU A 87 -5.73 8.50 3.37
N ALA A 88 -6.65 8.52 2.40
CA ALA A 88 -7.41 7.33 2.00
C ALA A 88 -6.49 6.19 1.53
N CYS A 89 -5.51 6.51 0.67
CA CYS A 89 -4.53 5.54 0.18
C CYS A 89 -3.66 5.00 1.31
N ASP A 90 -3.21 5.85 2.22
CA ASP A 90 -2.37 5.48 3.36
C ASP A 90 -3.10 4.55 4.33
N ILE A 91 -4.32 4.93 4.76
CA ILE A 91 -5.19 4.10 5.60
C ILE A 91 -5.47 2.76 4.93
N TYR A 92 -5.80 2.79 3.63
CA TYR A 92 -6.09 1.59 2.85
C TYR A 92 -4.88 0.64 2.83
N VAL A 93 -3.69 1.13 2.50
CA VAL A 93 -2.47 0.32 2.43
C VAL A 93 -2.07 -0.20 3.80
N ARG A 94 -2.12 0.61 4.87
CA ARG A 94 -1.86 0.14 6.24
C ARG A 94 -2.79 -1.01 6.63
N GLY A 95 -4.07 -0.91 6.27
CA GLY A 95 -5.03 -1.98 6.47
C GLY A 95 -4.67 -3.28 5.74
N LEU A 96 -4.22 -3.19 4.49
CA LEU A 96 -3.76 -4.36 3.73
C LEU A 96 -2.50 -4.97 4.33
N LEU A 97 -1.54 -4.15 4.76
CA LEU A 97 -0.31 -4.63 5.38
C LEU A 97 -0.61 -5.41 6.67
N VAL A 98 -1.36 -4.82 7.60
CA VAL A 98 -1.70 -5.47 8.87
C VAL A 98 -2.47 -6.77 8.67
N ARG A 99 -3.45 -6.79 7.76
CA ARG A 99 -4.25 -7.99 7.47
C ARG A 99 -3.56 -8.99 6.54
N ARG A 100 -2.46 -8.60 5.89
CA ARG A 100 -1.75 -9.35 4.85
C ARG A 100 -2.67 -9.79 3.70
N GLU A 101 -3.63 -8.94 3.35
CA GLU A 101 -4.62 -9.19 2.30
C GLU A 101 -4.19 -8.57 0.98
N PRO A 102 -4.44 -9.21 -0.17
CA PRO A 102 -4.13 -8.62 -1.46
C PRO A 102 -5.00 -7.38 -1.73
N HIS A 103 -4.41 -6.43 -2.44
CA HIS A 103 -5.12 -5.29 -2.99
C HIS A 103 -6.15 -5.74 -4.04
N THR A 104 -7.29 -5.06 -4.07
CA THR A 104 -8.29 -5.18 -5.13
C THR A 104 -8.85 -3.81 -5.49
N ARG A 105 -9.19 -3.63 -6.77
CA ARG A 105 -9.84 -2.43 -7.30
C ARG A 105 -11.08 -2.02 -6.48
N ASP A 106 -12.01 -2.94 -6.25
CA ASP A 106 -13.28 -2.64 -5.57
C ASP A 106 -13.07 -2.12 -4.15
N ARG A 107 -12.06 -2.66 -3.43
CA ARG A 107 -11.76 -2.20 -2.07
C ARG A 107 -11.07 -0.83 -2.08
N LEU A 108 -10.26 -0.52 -3.09
CA LEU A 108 -9.70 0.83 -3.23
C LEU A 108 -10.80 1.83 -3.57
N VAL A 109 -11.70 1.51 -4.49
CA VAL A 109 -12.86 2.37 -4.81
C VAL A 109 -13.67 2.67 -3.55
N ALA A 110 -13.97 1.64 -2.75
CA ALA A 110 -14.68 1.82 -1.48
C ALA A 110 -13.93 2.73 -0.49
N ALA A 111 -12.60 2.66 -0.44
CA ALA A 111 -11.78 3.53 0.40
C ALA A 111 -11.80 4.99 -0.09
N LEU A 112 -11.69 5.22 -1.40
CA LEU A 112 -11.61 6.57 -1.98
C LEU A 112 -12.95 7.32 -1.94
N VAL A 113 -14.08 6.63 -2.14
CA VAL A 113 -15.42 7.27 -2.09
C VAL A 113 -15.73 7.86 -0.71
N GLY A 114 -15.15 7.31 0.35
CA GLY A 114 -15.30 7.86 1.70
C GLY A 114 -14.53 9.16 1.96
N HIS A 115 -13.61 9.56 1.08
CA HIS A 115 -12.62 10.63 1.32
C HIS A 115 -12.44 11.58 0.12
N GLY A 116 -13.39 11.61 -0.83
CA GLY A 116 -13.35 12.65 -1.86
C GLY A 116 -13.78 14.00 -1.27
N GLU A 117 -12.99 15.04 -1.49
CA GLU A 117 -13.33 16.46 -1.25
C GLU A 117 -13.34 17.24 -2.57
#